data_AF-A0A4P6LYS0-F1
#
_entry.id   AF-A0A4P6LYS0-F1
#
_cell.length_a   1.000
_cell.length_b   1.000
_cell.length_c   1.000
_cell.angle_alpha   90.00
_cell.angle_beta   90.00
_cell.angle_gamma   90.00
#
_symmetry.space_group_name_H-M   'P 1'
#
loop_
_entity.id
_entity.type
_entity.pdbx_description
1 polymer ?
#
loop_
_entity_poly.entity_id
_entity_poly.type
_entity_poly.pdbx_seq_one_letter_code
_entity_poly.pdbx_strand_id
1 'polypeptide(L)'
;MKKKAAAGILILTVMASAVLPVNAASLGQQDMTINYREPNSWIVSIPQTAIYSDTSVMRTLEVSQINVEPGKKLQVKIGQNNGEDIEDGVVILNRTDNRAAVKTNVSMDSEGTEKVGTNSVIAEFQAEDTTPTYGGTIYFSAIYSDSENGVKAGDYAGTMTYRMEIADIQ
;
A
#
# COMPACT_ATOMS: atom_id res chain seq x y z
N MET A 1 -10.78 -79.82 41.49
CA MET A 1 -11.42 -78.53 41.83
C MET A 1 -12.52 -78.25 40.79
N LYS A 2 -13.68 -77.76 41.26
CA LYS A 2 -14.90 -77.53 40.48
C LYS A 2 -14.80 -76.23 39.66
N LYS A 3 -15.43 -76.23 38.47
CA LYS A 3 -16.19 -75.17 37.74
C LYS A 3 -16.08 -75.49 36.23
N LYS A 4 -17.02 -76.19 35.58
CA LYS A 4 -18.37 -75.79 35.10
C LYS A 4 -18.40 -74.53 34.23
N ALA A 5 -18.46 -74.75 32.90
CA ALA A 5 -19.45 -74.25 31.91
C ALA A 5 -18.95 -74.75 30.53
N ALA A 6 -19.54 -75.76 29.84
CA ALA A 6 -20.86 -75.81 29.19
C ALA A 6 -21.12 -74.56 28.33
N ALA A 7 -21.59 -74.60 27.08
CA ALA A 7 -21.89 -75.63 26.07
C ALA A 7 -22.19 -74.80 24.80
N GLY A 8 -21.88 -75.28 23.59
CA GLY A 8 -22.98 -75.65 22.70
C GLY A 8 -22.63 -75.41 21.22
N ILE A 9 -22.04 -76.42 20.60
CA ILE A 9 -22.55 -77.20 19.47
C ILE A 9 -23.56 -76.55 18.47
N LEU A 10 -23.20 -76.72 17.18
CA LEU A 10 -24.00 -77.08 15.97
C LEU A 10 -24.27 -76.04 14.83
N ILE A 11 -23.47 -76.18 13.75
CA ILE A 11 -23.79 -76.36 12.30
C ILE A 11 -24.91 -75.52 11.64
N LEU A 12 -24.62 -74.80 10.55
CA LEU A 12 -25.20 -75.01 9.20
C LEU A 12 -24.66 -74.02 8.14
N THR A 13 -24.30 -74.61 7.01
CA THR A 13 -23.90 -74.05 5.71
C THR A 13 -24.86 -72.95 5.24
N VAL A 14 -24.33 -71.79 4.83
CA VAL A 14 -25.02 -70.89 3.89
C VAL A 14 -24.16 -70.74 2.65
N MET A 15 -24.84 -70.96 1.54
CA MET A 15 -24.36 -71.08 0.18
C MET A 15 -23.72 -69.79 -0.34
N ALA A 16 -22.89 -69.96 -1.37
CA ALA A 16 -22.32 -68.89 -2.17
C ALA A 16 -23.37 -67.83 -2.54
N SER A 17 -23.27 -66.65 -1.94
CA SER A 17 -23.79 -65.42 -2.52
C SER A 17 -22.63 -64.70 -3.18
N ALA A 18 -22.85 -64.29 -4.42
CA ALA A 18 -21.87 -63.67 -5.29
C ALA A 18 -21.02 -62.62 -4.56
N VAL A 19 -19.70 -62.71 -4.72
CA VAL A 19 -18.82 -61.56 -4.52
C VAL A 19 -19.21 -60.56 -5.60
N LEU A 20 -20.24 -59.75 -5.32
CA LEU A 20 -20.34 -58.47 -6.00
C LEU A 20 -19.03 -57.76 -5.68
N PRO A 21 -18.29 -57.22 -6.67
CA PRO A 21 -17.21 -56.33 -6.35
C PRO A 21 -17.84 -55.23 -5.49
N VAL A 22 -17.47 -55.17 -4.22
CA VAL A 22 -17.46 -53.91 -3.52
C VAL A 22 -16.55 -53.09 -4.41
N ASN A 23 -17.15 -52.21 -5.24
CA ASN A 23 -16.40 -51.13 -5.81
C ASN A 23 -15.67 -50.56 -4.60
N ALA A 24 -14.36 -50.77 -4.54
CA ALA A 24 -13.50 -49.86 -3.83
C ALA A 24 -13.80 -48.53 -4.50
N ALA A 25 -14.83 -47.83 -3.99
CA ALA A 25 -15.02 -46.42 -4.22
C ALA A 25 -13.63 -45.88 -4.04
N SER A 26 -13.06 -45.42 -5.16
CA SER A 26 -11.62 -45.32 -5.31
C SER A 26 -11.05 -44.84 -4.00
N LEU A 27 -10.05 -45.53 -3.44
CA LEU A 27 -9.07 -44.88 -2.60
C LEU A 27 -8.28 -43.91 -3.51
N GLY A 28 -9.01 -43.07 -4.25
CA GLY A 28 -8.53 -41.97 -5.02
C GLY A 28 -8.21 -40.94 -3.98
N GLN A 29 -7.00 -40.39 -4.09
CA GLN A 29 -6.66 -39.16 -3.41
C GLN A 29 -7.84 -38.21 -3.49
N GLN A 30 -8.42 -37.91 -2.33
CA GLN A 30 -9.35 -36.82 -2.20
C GLN A 30 -8.50 -35.58 -1.98
N ASP A 31 -8.62 -34.61 -2.87
CA ASP A 31 -7.92 -33.34 -2.71
C ASP A 31 -8.48 -32.61 -1.48
N MET A 32 -7.60 -32.33 -0.53
CA MET A 32 -7.90 -31.45 0.60
C MET A 32 -7.50 -30.03 0.21
N THR A 33 -8.49 -29.12 0.12
CA THR A 33 -8.22 -27.70 -0.15
C THR A 33 -7.90 -26.99 1.16
N ILE A 34 -6.67 -26.50 1.30
CA ILE A 34 -6.24 -25.64 2.41
C ILE A 34 -6.19 -24.20 1.88
N ASN A 35 -6.91 -23.28 2.53
CA ASN A 35 -6.96 -21.87 2.14
C ASN A 35 -6.29 -20.99 3.20
N TYR A 36 -5.45 -20.06 2.75
CA TYR A 36 -4.81 -19.02 3.56
C TYR A 36 -4.92 -17.68 2.84
N ARG A 37 -5.13 -16.58 3.57
CA ARG A 37 -5.18 -15.22 3.01
C ARG A 37 -4.35 -14.27 3.86
N GLU A 38 -3.28 -13.76 3.28
CA GLU A 38 -2.50 -12.64 3.81
C GLU A 38 -3.11 -11.31 3.32
N PRO A 39 -3.35 -10.31 4.17
CA PRO A 39 -3.79 -8.98 3.74
C PRO A 39 -2.62 -8.13 3.19
N ASN A 40 -2.94 -7.13 2.37
CA ASN A 40 -1.96 -6.12 1.94
C ASN A 40 -1.42 -5.34 3.16
N SER A 41 -0.12 -5.05 3.20
CA SER A 41 0.53 -4.28 4.26
C SER A 41 1.70 -3.45 3.75
N TRP A 42 1.98 -2.29 4.37
CA TRP A 42 3.08 -1.41 3.96
C TRP A 42 3.51 -0.43 5.07
N ILE A 43 4.77 0.02 4.99
CA ILE A 43 5.32 1.10 5.80
C ILE A 43 6.01 2.10 4.85
N VAL A 44 5.38 3.27 4.68
CA VAL A 44 5.88 4.37 3.85
C VAL A 44 6.21 5.55 4.76
N SER A 45 7.41 6.11 4.61
CA SER A 45 7.88 7.30 5.30
C SER A 45 8.15 8.41 4.29
N ILE A 46 7.69 9.63 4.61
CA ILE A 46 7.94 10.82 3.80
C ILE A 46 8.72 11.81 4.67
N PRO A 47 9.99 12.12 4.34
CA PRO A 47 10.81 12.98 5.17
C PRO A 47 10.24 14.40 5.29
N GLN A 48 10.36 14.99 6.49
CA GLN A 48 10.18 16.44 6.65
C GLN A 48 11.17 17.19 5.75
N THR A 49 10.72 18.27 5.14
CA THR A 49 11.50 18.99 4.13
C THR A 49 11.65 20.45 4.52
N ALA A 50 12.92 20.90 4.61
CA ALA A 50 13.28 22.30 4.66
C ALA A 50 13.50 22.80 3.22
N ILE A 51 12.90 23.94 2.89
CA ILE A 51 13.00 24.60 1.58
C ILE A 51 13.56 26.00 1.82
N TYR A 52 14.47 26.44 0.97
CA TYR A 52 15.12 27.74 1.06
C TYR A 52 14.73 28.63 -0.11
N SER A 53 14.96 29.93 0.01
CA SER A 53 14.50 30.95 -0.95
C SER A 53 15.17 30.90 -2.32
N ASP A 54 16.32 30.24 -2.45
CA ASP A 54 17.17 30.27 -3.63
C ASP A 54 17.50 28.88 -4.20
N THR A 55 17.04 27.81 -3.55
CA THR A 55 17.36 26.44 -3.94
C THR A 55 16.10 25.59 -4.09
N SER A 56 16.01 24.86 -5.21
CA SER A 56 15.08 23.75 -5.32
C SER A 56 15.55 22.57 -4.46
N VAL A 57 14.59 21.75 -4.02
CA VAL A 57 14.83 20.65 -3.10
C VAL A 57 14.18 19.38 -3.65
N MET A 58 14.98 18.33 -3.84
CA MET A 58 14.52 17.00 -4.23
C MET A 58 14.24 16.14 -3.00
N ARG A 59 13.17 15.35 -3.06
CA ARG A 59 12.83 14.35 -2.03
C ARG A 59 12.38 13.06 -2.65
N THR A 60 12.87 11.96 -2.07
CA THR A 60 12.49 10.60 -2.45
C THR A 60 11.58 10.03 -1.37
N LEU A 61 10.54 9.30 -1.79
CA LEU A 61 9.67 8.56 -0.89
C LEU A 61 10.41 7.30 -0.42
N GLU A 62 10.43 7.06 0.89
CA GLU A 62 11.10 5.89 1.46
C GLU A 62 10.06 4.84 1.85
N VAL A 63 10.16 3.65 1.27
CA VAL A 63 9.34 2.48 1.62
C VAL A 63 10.25 1.41 2.20
N SER A 64 10.02 1.05 3.46
CA SER A 64 10.85 0.05 4.15
C SER A 64 10.28 -1.37 4.05
N GLN A 65 8.96 -1.47 3.88
CA GLN A 65 8.27 -2.74 3.71
C GLN A 65 6.99 -2.53 2.90
N ILE A 66 6.71 -3.46 2.00
CA ILE A 66 5.46 -3.53 1.25
C ILE A 66 5.14 -4.98 0.91
N ASN A 67 3.85 -5.30 0.93
CA ASN A 67 3.29 -6.55 0.45
C ASN A 67 1.90 -6.24 -0.13
N VAL A 68 1.78 -6.23 -1.45
CA VAL A 68 0.54 -5.97 -2.19
C VAL A 68 0.17 -7.21 -2.99
N GLU A 69 -1.11 -7.58 -2.93
CA GLU A 69 -1.64 -8.74 -3.63
C GLU A 69 -1.39 -8.69 -5.15
N PRO A 70 -1.16 -9.85 -5.80
CA PRO A 70 -0.96 -9.92 -7.23
C PRO A 70 -2.12 -9.27 -8.00
N GLY A 71 -1.78 -8.53 -9.07
CA GLY A 71 -2.76 -7.78 -9.87
C GLY A 71 -3.14 -6.40 -9.30
N LYS A 72 -2.57 -6.01 -8.16
CA LYS A 72 -2.78 -4.69 -7.56
C LYS A 72 -1.50 -3.91 -7.32
N LYS A 73 -1.68 -2.61 -7.08
CA LYS A 73 -0.61 -1.66 -6.78
C LYS A 73 -1.00 -0.75 -5.61
N LEU A 74 -0.01 -0.35 -4.83
CA LEU A 74 -0.13 0.74 -3.87
C LEU A 74 0.18 2.05 -4.59
N GLN A 75 -0.77 2.99 -4.56
CA GLN A 75 -0.58 4.35 -5.04
C GLN A 75 -0.35 5.29 -3.85
N VAL A 76 0.71 6.10 -3.93
CA VAL A 76 0.91 7.26 -3.06
C VAL A 76 0.40 8.49 -3.80
N LYS A 77 -0.55 9.20 -3.21
CA LYS A 77 -1.22 10.36 -3.79
C LYS A 77 -0.97 11.61 -2.96
N ILE A 78 -0.88 12.75 -3.62
CA ILE A 78 -0.85 14.05 -2.97
C ILE A 78 -2.21 14.32 -2.32
N GLY A 79 -2.18 14.80 -1.08
CA GLY A 79 -3.34 15.27 -0.34
C GLY A 79 -3.50 16.78 -0.45
N GLN A 80 -3.74 17.41 0.69
CA GLN A 80 -4.06 18.83 0.81
C GLN A 80 -2.91 19.64 1.39
N ASN A 81 -2.85 20.94 1.08
CA ASN A 81 -1.98 21.90 1.74
C ASN A 81 -2.77 22.74 2.74
N ASN A 82 -2.40 22.68 4.02
CA ASN A 82 -3.10 23.39 5.11
C ASN A 82 -4.63 23.16 5.16
N GLY A 83 -5.13 22.02 4.66
CA GLY A 83 -6.55 21.68 4.59
C GLY A 83 -7.26 22.11 3.30
N GLU A 84 -6.56 22.76 2.39
CA GLU A 84 -7.06 23.17 1.06
C GLU A 84 -6.49 22.29 -0.04
N ASP A 85 -7.21 22.20 -1.16
CA ASP A 85 -6.75 21.44 -2.31
C ASP A 85 -5.54 22.12 -2.97
N ILE A 86 -4.62 21.29 -3.47
CA ILE A 86 -3.45 21.72 -4.21
C ILE A 86 -3.81 21.73 -5.68
N GLU A 87 -3.62 22.88 -6.31
CA GLU A 87 -3.75 23.08 -7.75
C GLU A 87 -2.40 23.55 -8.32
N ASP A 88 -2.04 23.06 -9.51
CA ASP A 88 -0.81 23.41 -10.23
C ASP A 88 0.49 23.30 -9.40
N GLY A 89 0.51 22.41 -8.41
CA GLY A 89 1.64 22.16 -7.53
C GLY A 89 1.85 23.21 -6.45
N VAL A 90 0.94 24.18 -6.31
CA VAL A 90 1.15 25.32 -5.41
C VAL A 90 0.93 24.90 -3.96
N VAL A 91 1.98 25.03 -3.15
CA VAL A 91 1.97 24.82 -1.71
C VAL A 91 2.26 26.15 -1.01
N ILE A 92 1.39 26.50 -0.08
CA ILE A 92 1.45 27.74 0.71
C ILE A 92 2.07 27.45 2.07
N LEU A 93 3.05 28.26 2.44
CA LEU A 93 3.62 28.31 3.78
C LEU A 93 3.25 29.65 4.41
N ASN A 94 2.71 29.60 5.64
CA ASN A 94 2.34 30.79 6.39
C ASN A 94 3.47 31.16 7.34
N ARG A 95 3.74 32.46 7.47
CA ARG A 95 4.68 32.94 8.48
C ARG A 95 4.12 32.62 9.86
N THR A 96 4.98 32.28 10.81
CA THR A 96 4.56 31.89 12.17
C THR A 96 3.72 32.94 12.91
N ASP A 97 3.84 34.21 12.53
CA ASP A 97 3.02 35.32 13.05
C ASP A 97 1.70 35.55 12.28
N ASN A 98 1.43 34.76 11.23
CA ASN A 98 0.28 34.85 10.32
C ASN A 98 0.13 36.19 9.58
N ARG A 99 1.22 36.97 9.42
CA ARG A 99 1.19 38.28 8.75
C ARG A 99 1.73 38.28 7.32
N ALA A 100 2.18 37.12 6.85
CA ALA A 100 2.68 36.92 5.49
C ALA A 100 2.54 35.45 5.08
N ALA A 101 2.48 35.21 3.77
CA ALA A 101 2.53 33.88 3.18
C ALA A 101 3.50 33.85 2.01
N VAL A 102 4.07 32.69 1.76
CA VAL A 102 4.96 32.40 0.62
C VAL A 102 4.51 31.11 -0.05
N LYS A 103 4.99 30.88 -1.26
CA LYS A 103 4.64 29.74 -2.09
C LYS A 103 5.88 28.95 -2.49
N THR A 104 5.70 27.65 -2.68
CA THR A 104 6.60 26.76 -3.40
C THR A 104 5.76 25.93 -4.37
N ASN A 105 6.34 25.55 -5.50
CA ASN A 105 5.72 24.59 -6.39
C ASN A 105 6.25 23.18 -6.13
N VAL A 106 5.38 22.19 -6.27
CA VAL A 106 5.70 20.76 -6.20
C VAL A 106 5.50 20.13 -7.58
N SER A 107 6.46 19.33 -8.01
CA SER A 107 6.43 18.62 -9.29
C SER A 107 7.05 17.23 -9.21
N MET A 108 6.76 16.41 -10.23
CA MET A 108 7.35 15.08 -10.42
C MET A 108 8.69 15.12 -11.17
N ASP A 109 9.02 16.24 -11.81
CA ASP A 109 10.30 16.47 -12.47
C ASP A 109 11.07 17.68 -11.89
N SER A 110 12.36 17.75 -12.18
CA SER A 110 13.27 18.80 -11.72
C SER A 110 13.10 20.14 -12.43
N GLU A 111 12.54 20.15 -13.64
CA GLU A 111 12.26 21.35 -14.45
C GLU A 111 11.00 22.09 -13.94
N GLY A 112 10.19 21.42 -13.11
CA GLY A 112 8.95 21.94 -12.59
C GLY A 112 7.77 21.85 -13.56
N THR A 113 7.82 21.01 -14.61
CA THR A 113 6.79 20.99 -15.65
C THR A 113 5.61 20.06 -15.32
N GLU A 114 5.88 18.93 -14.71
CA GLU A 114 4.92 17.93 -14.25
C GLU A 114 4.41 18.31 -12.86
N LYS A 115 3.55 19.33 -12.82
CA LYS A 115 2.91 19.78 -11.58
C LYS A 115 1.99 18.71 -11.00
N VAL A 116 1.90 18.70 -9.68
CA VAL A 116 0.98 17.82 -8.94
C VAL A 116 -0.21 18.59 -8.40
N GLY A 117 -1.35 17.93 -8.25
CA GLY A 117 -2.51 18.47 -7.54
C GLY A 117 -3.02 17.48 -6.51
N THR A 118 -4.08 17.85 -5.78
CA THR A 118 -4.77 16.90 -4.91
C THR A 118 -5.17 15.65 -5.70
N ASN A 119 -4.90 14.49 -5.13
CA ASN A 119 -5.09 13.15 -5.71
C ASN A 119 -4.15 12.76 -6.86
N SER A 120 -3.21 13.61 -7.28
CA SER A 120 -2.17 13.19 -8.22
C SER A 120 -1.36 12.03 -7.64
N VAL A 121 -1.18 10.97 -8.43
CA VAL A 121 -0.34 9.83 -8.08
C VAL A 121 1.12 10.24 -8.26
N ILE A 122 1.91 10.10 -7.20
CA ILE A 122 3.33 10.47 -7.16
C ILE A 122 4.26 9.28 -6.95
N ALA A 123 3.71 8.13 -6.58
CA ALA A 123 4.43 6.87 -6.64
C ALA A 123 3.47 5.70 -6.77
N GLU A 124 3.93 4.64 -7.43
CA GLU A 124 3.26 3.34 -7.46
C GLU A 124 4.25 2.24 -7.08
N PHE A 125 3.81 1.29 -6.26
CA PHE A 125 4.58 0.13 -5.84
C PHE A 125 3.76 -1.14 -6.03
N GLN A 126 4.42 -2.26 -6.27
CA GLN A 126 3.77 -3.53 -6.59
C GLN A 126 4.44 -4.69 -5.86
N ALA A 127 3.67 -5.75 -5.59
CA ALA A 127 4.14 -6.96 -4.93
C ALA A 127 4.91 -6.64 -3.63
N GLU A 128 6.12 -7.17 -3.50
CA GLU A 128 7.02 -6.99 -2.34
C GLU A 128 8.17 -6.01 -2.64
N ASP A 129 8.12 -5.29 -3.76
CA ASP A 129 9.20 -4.39 -4.20
C ASP A 129 9.06 -2.99 -3.59
N THR A 130 10.08 -2.58 -2.85
CA THR A 130 10.17 -1.24 -2.24
C THR A 130 10.63 -0.17 -3.23
N THR A 131 10.99 -0.56 -4.46
CA THR A 131 11.28 0.35 -5.56
C THR A 131 9.99 0.72 -6.26
N PRO A 132 9.71 2.02 -6.48
CA PRO A 132 8.51 2.42 -7.18
C PRO A 132 8.58 2.02 -8.66
N THR A 133 7.48 1.49 -9.19
CA THR A 133 7.30 1.22 -10.63
C THR A 133 6.97 2.47 -11.42
N TYR A 134 6.52 3.53 -10.73
CA TYR A 134 6.23 4.86 -11.27
C TYR A 134 6.52 5.89 -10.20
N GLY A 135 7.08 7.05 -10.59
CA GLY A 135 7.35 8.16 -9.68
C GLY A 135 8.36 7.81 -8.59
N GLY A 136 8.11 8.26 -7.35
CA GLY A 136 9.00 8.02 -6.20
C GLY A 136 9.85 9.21 -5.79
N THR A 137 9.89 10.25 -6.62
CA THR A 137 10.61 11.49 -6.36
C THR A 137 9.70 12.68 -6.61
N ILE A 138 9.76 13.66 -5.71
CA ILE A 138 9.09 14.94 -5.85
C ILE A 138 10.11 16.07 -5.69
N TYR A 139 9.86 17.17 -6.38
CA TYR A 139 10.71 18.35 -6.40
C TYR A 139 9.94 19.54 -5.88
N PHE A 140 10.57 20.29 -4.99
CA PHE A 140 10.09 21.57 -4.50
C PHE A 140 10.90 22.68 -5.17
N SER A 141 10.25 23.69 -5.71
CA SER A 141 10.93 24.88 -6.23
C SER A 141 11.52 25.72 -5.08
N ALA A 142 12.30 26.73 -5.43
CA ALA A 142 12.62 27.80 -4.51
C ALA A 142 11.34 28.52 -4.02
N ILE A 143 11.43 29.13 -2.84
CA ILE A 143 10.33 29.92 -2.27
C ILE A 143 10.15 31.23 -3.05
N TYR A 144 8.89 31.59 -3.33
CA TYR A 144 8.52 32.86 -3.94
C TYR A 144 7.31 33.50 -3.25
N SER A 145 7.06 34.77 -3.54
CA SER A 145 5.88 35.50 -3.09
C SER A 145 5.32 36.31 -4.25
N ASP A 146 3.99 36.41 -4.34
CA ASP A 146 3.33 37.31 -5.29
C ASP A 146 3.37 38.78 -4.81
N SER A 147 3.94 39.05 -3.63
CA SER A 147 4.07 40.41 -3.11
C SER A 147 5.17 41.18 -3.85
N GLU A 148 4.86 42.42 -4.23
CA GLU A 148 5.83 43.35 -4.84
C GLU A 148 7.06 43.62 -3.94
N ASN A 149 6.92 43.46 -2.63
CA ASN A 149 8.03 43.64 -1.67
C ASN A 149 8.86 42.35 -1.46
N GLY A 150 8.62 41.32 -2.26
CA GLY A 150 9.28 40.02 -2.16
C GLY A 150 8.94 39.24 -0.88
N VAL A 151 9.77 38.23 -0.60
CA VAL A 151 9.65 37.39 0.60
C VAL A 151 10.14 38.17 1.81
N LYS A 152 9.28 38.37 2.81
CA LYS A 152 9.63 39.03 4.07
C LYS A 152 10.41 38.07 4.97
N ALA A 153 11.31 38.61 5.81
CA ALA A 153 12.01 37.80 6.79
C ALA A 153 11.05 37.19 7.84
N GLY A 154 11.41 36.00 8.32
CA GLY A 154 10.73 35.25 9.37
C GLY A 154 10.63 33.76 9.04
N ASP A 155 10.11 32.99 9.99
CA ASP A 155 9.92 31.54 9.83
C ASP A 155 8.58 31.25 9.18
N TYR A 156 8.58 30.36 8.19
CA TYR A 156 7.39 29.94 7.46
C TYR A 156 7.18 28.44 7.62
N ALA A 157 5.92 28.04 7.81
CA ALA A 157 5.54 26.64 7.93
C ALA A 157 4.19 26.39 7.26
N GLY A 158 4.00 25.16 6.81
CA GLY A 158 2.76 24.67 6.25
C GLY A 158 2.77 23.15 6.26
N THR A 159 1.59 22.55 6.13
CA THR A 159 1.45 21.10 6.04
C THR A 159 1.07 20.72 4.61
N MET A 160 1.62 19.60 4.13
CA MET A 160 1.17 18.93 2.93
C MET A 160 0.91 17.48 3.30
N THR A 161 -0.30 16.99 3.07
CA THR A 161 -0.68 15.62 3.40
C THR A 161 -0.52 14.70 2.19
N TYR A 162 -0.52 13.40 2.45
CA TYR A 162 -0.47 12.35 1.44
C TYR A 162 -1.50 11.28 1.78
N ARG A 163 -1.95 10.56 0.76
CA ARG A 163 -2.89 9.44 0.91
C ARG A 163 -2.34 8.22 0.21
N MET A 164 -2.60 7.06 0.82
CA MET A 164 -2.20 5.76 0.29
C MET A 164 -3.45 4.98 -0.06
N GLU A 165 -3.45 4.37 -1.25
CA GLU A 165 -4.61 3.64 -1.77
C GLU A 165 -4.16 2.41 -2.55
N ILE A 166 -4.88 1.30 -2.39
CA ILE A 166 -4.70 0.11 -3.24
C ILE A 166 -5.59 0.26 -4.47
N ALA A 167 -5.02 0.09 -5.66
CA ALA A 167 -5.72 0.11 -6.94
C ALA A 167 -5.38 -1.15 -7.75
N ASP A 168 -6.26 -1.50 -8.69
CA ASP A 168 -5.99 -2.58 -9.66
C ASP A 168 -4.96 -2.10 -10.70
N ILE A 169 -4.12 -3.03 -11.19
CA ILE A 169 -3.23 -2.78 -12.32
C ILE A 169 -4.08 -2.85 -13.60
N GLN A 170 -4.02 -1.80 -14.43
CA GLN A 170 -4.68 -1.77 -15.74
C GLN A 170 -3.76 -2.27 -16.86
#